data_AF-A0AAV1L087-F1
#
_entry.id   AF-A0AAV1L087-F1
#
_cell.length_a   1.000
_cell.length_b   1.000
_cell.length_c   1.000
_cell.angle_alpha   90.00
_cell.angle_beta   90.00
_cell.angle_gamma   90.00
#
_symmetry.space_group_name_H-M   'P 1'
#
loop_
_entity.id
_entity.type
_entity.pdbx_description
1 polymer ?
#
loop_
_entity_poly.entity_id
_entity_poly.type
_entity_poly.pdbx_seq_one_letter_code
_entity_poly.pdbx_strand_id
1 'polypeptide(L)'
;MNVPLATQVFGHEVSVAMAHYQSVCDKLKDSTPTQKFIDVVYKLIKAMSSREPKKALYVKEDCCQKQAILDFLQFLEDWEKEEK
;
A
#
# COMPACT_ATOMS: atom_id res chain seq x y z
N MET A 1 2.55 1.81 -20.25
CA MET A 1 2.50 2.02 -18.78
C MET A 1 3.90 1.96 -18.22
N ASN A 2 4.29 2.92 -17.37
CA ASN A 2 5.61 2.95 -16.71
C ASN A 2 5.49 2.34 -15.30
N VAL A 3 5.59 1.00 -15.23
CA VAL A 3 5.48 0.24 -13.97
C VAL A 3 6.55 0.64 -12.93
N PRO A 4 7.83 0.84 -13.30
CA PRO A 4 8.85 1.31 -12.36
C PRO A 4 8.50 2.63 -11.68
N LEU A 5 7.96 3.59 -12.43
CA LEU A 5 7.54 4.88 -11.86
C LEU A 5 6.39 4.70 -10.87
N ALA A 6 5.41 3.85 -11.18
CA ALA A 6 4.31 3.56 -10.26
C ALA A 6 4.81 2.93 -8.95
N THR A 7 5.78 2.01 -9.03
CA THR A 7 6.40 1.42 -7.82
C THR A 7 7.12 2.45 -6.96
N GLN A 8 7.74 3.47 -7.57
CA GLN A 8 8.39 4.55 -6.83
C GLN A 8 7.39 5.49 -6.17
N VAL A 9 6.30 5.85 -6.87
CA VAL A 9 5.23 6.71 -6.34
C VAL A 9 4.54 6.05 -5.14
N PHE A 10 4.27 4.74 -5.23
CA PHE A 10 3.70 3.96 -4.12
C PHE A 10 4.78 3.31 -3.24
N GLY A 11 5.95 3.94 -3.16
CA GLY A 11 7.03 3.53 -2.26
C GLY A 11 6.73 3.92 -0.82
N HIS A 12 7.18 3.11 0.13
CA HIS A 12 7.05 3.42 1.56
C HIS A 12 7.74 4.74 1.93
N GLU A 13 8.85 5.05 1.25
CA GLU A 13 9.61 6.28 1.41
C GLU A 13 8.77 7.54 1.11
N VAL A 14 7.81 7.44 0.19
CA VAL A 14 6.90 8.55 -0.14
C VAL A 14 5.91 8.79 1.01
N SER A 15 5.34 7.74 1.60
CA SER A 15 4.47 7.84 2.78
C SER A 15 5.21 8.50 3.95
N VAL A 16 6.44 8.05 4.22
CA VAL A 16 7.30 8.62 5.29
C VAL A 16 7.62 10.09 5.04
N ALA A 17 7.99 10.45 3.80
CA ALA A 17 8.24 11.85 3.45
C ALA A 17 6.99 12.72 3.64
N MET A 18 5.81 12.24 3.19
CA MET A 18 4.55 12.96 3.37
C MET A 18 4.24 13.20 4.85
N ALA A 19 4.40 12.18 5.70
CA ALA A 19 4.22 12.30 7.14
C ALA A 19 5.18 13.34 7.77
N HIS A 20 6.43 13.36 7.32
CA HIS A 20 7.43 14.30 7.81
C HIS A 20 7.11 15.76 7.42
N TYR A 21 6.66 15.97 6.18
CA TYR A 21 6.39 17.31 5.66
C TYR A 21 4.98 17.84 5.95
N GLN A 22 4.08 17.07 6.55
CA GLN A 22 2.69 17.51 6.80
C GLN A 22 2.60 18.74 7.73
N SER A 23 3.58 18.95 8.61
CA SER A 23 3.62 20.06 9.57
C SER A 23 4.22 21.35 9.00
N VAL A 24 4.87 21.27 7.84
CA VAL A 24 5.63 22.37 7.22
C VAL A 24 5.17 22.69 5.80
N CYS A 25 4.41 21.81 5.17
CA CYS A 25 3.88 22.00 3.82
C CYS A 25 2.35 21.94 3.84
N ASP A 26 1.70 23.09 3.60
CA ASP A 26 0.23 23.19 3.59
C ASP A 26 -0.43 22.25 2.58
N LYS A 27 0.25 21.94 1.46
CA LYS A 27 -0.24 20.99 0.45
C LYS A 27 -0.30 19.54 0.93
N LEU A 28 0.45 19.22 1.98
CA LEU A 28 0.51 17.89 2.58
C LEU A 28 -0.23 17.82 3.92
N LYS A 29 -0.89 18.92 4.31
CA LYS A 29 -1.76 18.95 5.47
C LYS A 29 -2.89 17.93 5.27
N ASP A 30 -3.19 17.18 6.32
CA ASP A 30 -4.22 16.13 6.34
C ASP A 30 -3.99 15.01 5.30
N SER A 31 -2.73 14.79 4.89
CA SER A 31 -2.37 13.75 3.91
C SER A 31 -2.37 12.31 4.48
N THR A 32 -2.79 12.13 5.74
CA THR A 32 -2.90 10.83 6.42
C THR A 32 -3.67 9.77 5.61
N PRO A 33 -4.82 10.07 4.97
CA PRO A 33 -5.51 9.09 4.13
C PRO A 33 -4.66 8.64 2.93
N THR A 34 -3.96 9.58 2.29
CA THR A 34 -3.08 9.28 1.15
C THR A 34 -1.87 8.45 1.57
N GLN A 35 -1.27 8.77 2.73
CA GLN A 35 -0.18 7.97 3.32
C GLN A 35 -0.64 6.53 3.56
N LYS A 36 -1.81 6.35 4.19
CA LYS A 36 -2.41 5.03 4.44
C LYS A 36 -2.62 4.26 3.14
N PHE A 37 -3.13 4.91 2.10
CA PHE A 37 -3.30 4.29 0.79
C PHE A 37 -1.96 3.84 0.18
N ILE A 38 -0.95 4.71 0.19
CA ILE A 38 0.40 4.38 -0.30
C ILE A 38 0.96 3.15 0.42
N ASP A 39 0.86 3.10 1.75
CA ASP A 39 1.38 1.97 2.53
C ASP A 39 0.65 0.65 2.25
N VAL A 40 -0.66 0.69 2.00
CA VAL A 40 -1.45 -0.49 1.62
C VAL A 40 -1.00 -0.99 0.23
N VAL A 41 -0.88 -0.10 -0.76
CA VAL A 41 -0.42 -0.45 -2.11
C VAL A 41 1.02 -0.97 -2.09
N TYR A 42 1.90 -0.36 -1.30
CA TYR A 42 3.28 -0.81 -1.13
C TYR A 42 3.34 -2.26 -0.62
N LYS A 43 2.55 -2.59 0.41
CA LYS A 43 2.47 -3.96 0.96
C LYS A 43 2.02 -4.96 -0.09
N LEU A 44 1.03 -4.60 -0.91
CA LEU A 44 0.56 -5.41 -2.03
C LEU A 44 1.67 -5.65 -3.07
N ILE A 45 2.34 -4.58 -3.52
CA ILE A 45 3.47 -4.68 -4.47
C ILE A 45 4.56 -5.59 -3.92
N LYS A 46 4.93 -5.44 -2.65
CA LYS A 46 5.93 -6.27 -1.98
C LYS A 46 5.49 -7.74 -1.88
N ALA A 47 4.21 -7.99 -1.62
CA ALA A 47 3.65 -9.33 -1.58
C ALA A 47 3.71 -10.01 -2.97
N MET A 48 3.31 -9.31 -4.02
CA MET A 48 3.30 -9.82 -5.40
C MET A 48 4.71 -9.96 -6.02
N SER A 49 5.67 -9.16 -5.56
CA SER A 49 7.05 -9.18 -6.07
C SER A 49 7.99 -10.11 -5.29
N SER A 50 7.47 -10.85 -4.30
CA SER A 50 8.25 -11.82 -3.53
C SER A 50 8.80 -12.93 -4.45
N ARG A 51 10.13 -13.02 -4.54
CA ARG A 51 10.83 -14.06 -5.33
C ARG A 51 11.11 -15.35 -4.55
N GLU A 52 10.79 -15.39 -3.25
CA GLU A 52 10.94 -16.59 -2.44
C GLU A 52 9.76 -17.54 -2.73
N PRO A 53 9.99 -18.77 -3.23
CA PRO A 53 8.92 -19.71 -3.57
C PRO A 53 7.97 -19.95 -2.40
N LYS A 54 8.49 -20.16 -1.18
CA LYS A 54 7.69 -20.35 0.05
C LYS A 54 6.74 -19.19 0.41
N LYS A 55 6.94 -18.01 -0.17
CA LYS A 55 6.16 -16.77 0.01
C LYS A 55 5.35 -16.40 -1.23
N ALA A 56 5.53 -17.12 -2.34
CA ALA A 56 4.80 -16.91 -3.58
C ALA A 56 3.39 -17.50 -3.44
N LEU A 57 2.42 -16.69 -2.99
CA LEU A 57 0.97 -16.99 -3.01
C LEU A 57 0.59 -18.46 -2.74
N TYR A 58 1.28 -19.13 -1.83
CA TYR A 58 0.91 -20.50 -1.46
C TYR A 58 -0.35 -20.46 -0.60
N VAL A 59 -1.22 -21.45 -0.82
CA VAL A 59 -2.51 -21.69 -0.15
C VAL A 59 -2.33 -22.10 1.33
N LYS A 60 -1.32 -21.54 2.03
CA LYS A 60 -1.21 -21.65 3.48
C LYS A 60 -1.98 -20.49 4.10
N GLU A 61 -2.81 -20.79 5.09
CA GLU A 61 -3.61 -19.79 5.80
C GLU A 61 -2.74 -18.73 6.49
N ASP A 62 -1.55 -19.10 6.97
CA ASP A 62 -0.60 -18.19 7.65
C ASP A 62 0.33 -17.39 6.70
N CYS A 63 -0.01 -17.28 5.43
CA CYS A 63 0.84 -16.58 4.45
C CYS A 63 0.69 -15.06 4.57
N CYS A 64 1.72 -14.37 5.08
CA CYS A 64 1.70 -12.91 5.20
C CYS A 64 1.45 -12.16 3.88
N GLN A 65 1.84 -12.73 2.73
CA GLN A 65 1.53 -12.19 1.40
C GLN A 65 0.04 -12.32 1.06
N LYS A 66 -0.58 -13.46 1.42
CA LYS A 66 -2.02 -13.66 1.25
C LYS A 66 -2.79 -12.68 2.13
N GLN A 67 -2.36 -12.47 3.38
CA GLN A 67 -2.98 -11.50 4.28
C GLN A 67 -2.91 -10.08 3.70
N ALA A 68 -1.76 -9.66 3.15
CA ALA A 68 -1.64 -8.34 2.52
C ALA A 68 -2.60 -8.14 1.34
N ILE A 69 -2.92 -9.20 0.59
CA ILE A 69 -3.92 -9.14 -0.49
C ILE A 69 -5.33 -9.05 0.08
N LEU A 70 -5.66 -9.85 1.11
CA LEU A 70 -6.96 -9.79 1.77
C LEU A 70 -7.21 -8.41 2.41
N ASP A 71 -6.20 -7.86 3.09
CA ASP A 71 -6.25 -6.52 3.69
C ASP A 71 -6.50 -5.45 2.61
N PHE A 72 -5.88 -5.60 1.43
CA PHE A 72 -6.10 -4.68 0.31
C PHE A 72 -7.52 -4.81 -0.25
N LEU A 73 -8.05 -6.02 -0.42
CA LEU A 73 -9.42 -6.23 -0.89
C LEU A 73 -10.44 -5.65 0.10
N GLN A 74 -10.26 -5.90 1.40
CA GLN A 74 -11.12 -5.32 2.43
C GLN A 74 -11.04 -3.79 2.41
N PHE A 75 -9.84 -3.22 2.27
CA PHE A 75 -9.65 -1.78 2.15
C PHE A 75 -10.43 -1.20 0.96
N LEU A 76 -10.44 -1.87 -0.20
CA LEU A 76 -11.22 -1.43 -1.35
C LEU A 76 -12.73 -1.50 -1.09
N GLU A 77 -13.22 -2.60 -0.50
CA GLU A 77 -14.63 -2.74 -0.14
C GLU A 77 -15.10 -1.65 0.83
N ASP A 78 -14.27 -1.31 1.83
CA ASP A 78 -14.61 -0.29 2.81
C ASP A 78 -14.55 1.11 2.20
N TRP A 79 -13.57 1.37 1.33
CA TRP A 79 -13.50 2.62 0.58
C TRP A 79 -14.73 2.82 -0.32
N GLU A 80 -15.16 1.79 -1.05
CA GLU A 80 -16.38 1.84 -1.88
C GLU A 80 -17.67 2.05 -1.07
N LYS A 81 -17.70 1.65 0.21
CA LYS A 81 -18.84 1.89 1.11
C LYS A 81 -18.87 3.33 1.62
N GLU A 82 -17.72 3.95 1.86
CA GLU A 82 -17.62 5.35 2.30
C GLU A 82 -17.94 6.35 1.16
N GLU A 83 -17.86 5.92 -0.10
CA GLU A 83 -18.18 6.75 -1.28
C GLU A 83 -19.70 6.79 -1.63
N LYS A 84 -20.53 5.96 -0.97
CA LYS A 84 -21.99 5.87 -1.18
C LYS A 84 -22.79 6.61 -0.12
#